data_AF-A0AA41QZJ8-F1
#
_entry.id   AF-A0AA41QZJ8-F1
#
_cell.length_a   1.000
_cell.length_b   1.000
_cell.length_c   1.000
_cell.angle_alpha   90.00
_cell.angle_beta   90.00
_cell.angle_gamma   90.00
#
_symmetry.space_group_name_H-M   'P 1'
#
loop_
_entity.id
_entity.type
_entity.pdbx_description
1 polymer ?
#
loop_
_entity_poly.entity_id
_entity_poly.type
_entity_poly.pdbx_seq_one_letter_code
_entity_poly.pdbx_strand_id
1 'polypeptide(L)'
;MPISKTAPKKYADARRTVITDEWHEWEADRHAEAVDDGWEEAMDAGLEAEKYFPERDGKAIPDDGAWIIVLEEPHTEMMDRFRVPPISMWRARRHEMNSASFTTRSKVTFYPQQAVIATPAGDLHLWPHEYVMATRPMDLASDPEAELHSLGGEVVLDEDRMFYLQSRGIPRSEATLMIFDTIKSLDFVYVTFPEWLTTMFAGVGQANHRKDRRGSH
;
A
#
# COMPACT_ATOMS: atom_id res chain seq x y z
N MET A 1 -31.54 11.76 0.05
CA MET A 1 -32.17 11.45 1.35
C MET A 1 -31.46 12.28 2.42
N PRO A 2 -32.07 12.63 3.57
CA PRO A 2 -31.33 13.34 4.62
C PRO A 2 -30.22 12.43 5.17
N ILE A 3 -28.98 12.91 5.12
CA ILE A 3 -27.77 12.19 5.50
C ILE A 3 -27.81 11.88 7.01
N SER A 4 -27.63 10.61 7.38
CA SER A 4 -27.48 10.20 8.78
C SER A 4 -26.23 10.84 9.38
N LYS A 5 -26.37 11.57 10.50
CA LYS A 5 -25.21 12.10 11.25
C LYS A 5 -24.35 11.01 11.91
N THR A 6 -24.87 9.80 12.03
CA THR A 6 -24.19 8.67 12.68
C THR A 6 -23.55 7.79 11.62
N ALA A 7 -22.23 7.60 11.73
CA ALA A 7 -21.47 6.75 10.81
C ALA A 7 -21.84 5.26 10.99
N PRO A 8 -21.98 4.49 9.89
CA PRO A 8 -22.17 3.05 9.94
C PRO A 8 -20.90 2.31 10.39
N LYS A 9 -20.98 0.98 10.54
CA LYS A 9 -19.83 0.16 10.98
C LYS A 9 -18.76 0.14 9.88
N LYS A 10 -17.57 0.70 10.18
CA LYS A 10 -16.47 0.83 9.21
C LYS A 10 -15.95 -0.52 8.69
N TYR A 11 -15.61 -1.44 9.58
CA TYR A 11 -14.95 -2.69 9.18
C TYR A 11 -15.91 -3.87 9.19
N ALA A 12 -16.03 -4.53 8.03
CA ALA A 12 -16.61 -5.87 7.91
C ALA A 12 -15.72 -6.89 8.65
N ASP A 13 -14.40 -6.78 8.47
CA ASP A 13 -13.36 -7.51 9.20
C ASP A 13 -12.26 -6.54 9.66
N ALA A 14 -12.08 -6.42 10.97
CA ALA A 14 -11.11 -5.50 11.57
C ALA A 14 -9.65 -5.96 11.41
N ARG A 15 -9.38 -7.24 11.20
CA ARG A 15 -8.02 -7.78 11.00
C ARG A 15 -7.54 -7.60 9.57
N ARG A 16 -8.48 -7.63 8.63
CA ARG A 16 -8.26 -7.48 7.18
C ARG A 16 -8.72 -6.13 6.65
N THR A 17 -8.98 -5.18 7.54
CA THR A 17 -9.39 -3.79 7.23
C THR A 17 -10.40 -3.65 6.08
N VAL A 18 -11.29 -4.63 5.91
CA VAL A 18 -12.28 -4.65 4.82
C VAL A 18 -13.38 -3.67 5.19
N ILE A 19 -13.54 -2.62 4.38
CA ILE A 19 -14.54 -1.56 4.60
C ILE A 19 -15.90 -2.05 4.09
N THR A 20 -16.97 -1.63 4.76
CA THR A 20 -18.35 -1.95 4.33
C THR A 20 -18.84 -0.98 3.24
N ASP A 21 -19.66 -1.47 2.30
CA ASP A 21 -20.24 -0.64 1.23
C ASP A 21 -21.07 0.53 1.79
N GLU A 22 -21.86 0.28 2.85
CA GLU A 22 -22.64 1.32 3.56
C GLU A 22 -21.74 2.45 4.10
N TRP A 23 -20.51 2.12 4.50
CA TRP A 23 -19.56 3.09 4.98
C TRP A 23 -18.99 3.91 3.81
N HIS A 24 -18.66 3.27 2.68
CA HIS A 24 -18.19 3.97 1.47
C HIS A 24 -19.21 5.01 0.98
N GLU A 25 -20.50 4.66 0.96
CA GLU A 25 -21.57 5.59 0.58
C GLU A 25 -21.69 6.77 1.56
N TRP A 26 -21.61 6.50 2.86
CA TRP A 26 -21.68 7.53 3.90
C TRP A 26 -20.50 8.53 3.83
N GLU A 27 -19.32 8.07 3.41
CA GLU A 27 -18.15 8.94 3.20
C GLU A 27 -18.20 9.76 1.93
N ALA A 28 -18.59 9.17 0.80
CA ALA A 28 -18.63 9.90 -0.47
C ALA A 28 -19.48 11.17 -0.33
N ASP A 29 -20.58 11.07 0.42
CA ASP A 29 -21.46 12.19 0.75
C ASP A 29 -20.80 13.27 1.64
N ARG A 30 -19.83 12.90 2.49
CA ARG A 30 -19.07 13.83 3.35
C ARG A 30 -17.89 14.46 2.62
N HIS A 31 -17.19 13.69 1.80
CA HIS A 31 -16.03 14.15 1.03
C HIS A 31 -16.45 15.18 -0.02
N ALA A 32 -17.65 15.04 -0.61
CA ALA A 32 -18.22 16.03 -1.52
C ALA A 32 -18.48 17.41 -0.88
N GLU A 33 -18.48 17.52 0.45
CA GLU A 33 -18.60 18.79 1.18
C GLU A 33 -17.24 19.44 1.51
N ALA A 34 -16.13 18.71 1.36
CA ALA A 34 -14.77 19.25 1.54
C ALA A 34 -14.26 19.84 0.22
N VAL A 35 -13.75 21.08 0.26
CA VAL A 35 -13.39 21.87 -0.94
C VAL A 35 -11.92 21.66 -1.36
N ASP A 36 -11.10 21.11 -0.48
CA ASP A 36 -9.70 20.73 -0.68
C ASP A 36 -9.46 19.44 0.14
N ASP A 37 -8.66 18.50 -0.37
CA ASP A 37 -8.22 17.32 0.37
C ASP A 37 -7.34 17.69 1.58
N GLY A 38 -7.02 18.98 1.71
CA GLY A 38 -6.33 19.61 2.84
C GLY A 38 -4.84 19.83 2.57
N TRP A 39 -4.44 19.83 1.29
CA TRP A 39 -3.04 19.86 0.88
C TRP A 39 -2.42 21.24 1.07
N GLU A 40 -3.08 22.30 0.57
CA GLU A 40 -2.59 23.67 0.70
C GLU A 40 -2.51 24.05 2.18
N GLU A 41 -3.53 23.66 2.95
CA GLU A 41 -3.58 23.96 4.36
C GLU A 41 -2.60 23.13 5.21
N ALA A 42 -2.25 21.91 4.78
CA ALA A 42 -1.18 21.14 5.42
C ALA A 42 0.19 21.79 5.20
N MET A 43 0.46 22.26 3.99
CA MET A 43 1.67 23.02 3.66
C MET A 43 1.76 24.32 4.47
N ASP A 44 0.67 25.08 4.54
CA ASP A 44 0.59 26.32 5.34
C ASP A 44 0.74 26.07 6.85
N ALA A 45 0.35 24.89 7.34
CA ALA A 45 0.57 24.45 8.70
C ALA A 45 2.00 23.95 8.98
N GLY A 46 2.89 23.96 7.98
CA GLY A 46 4.28 23.50 8.06
C GLY A 46 4.41 21.98 8.12
N LEU A 47 3.39 21.24 7.67
CA LEU A 47 3.49 19.79 7.49
C LEU A 47 4.14 19.48 6.15
N GLU A 48 4.95 18.41 6.11
CA GLU A 48 5.48 17.88 4.86
C GLU A 48 4.37 17.10 4.16
N ALA A 49 3.61 17.77 3.29
CA ALA A 49 2.44 17.20 2.63
C ALA A 49 2.75 15.89 1.85
N GLU A 50 3.94 15.78 1.24
CA GLU A 50 4.41 14.57 0.54
C GLU A 50 4.38 13.29 1.43
N LYS A 51 4.40 13.44 2.75
CA LYS A 51 4.28 12.30 3.69
C LYS A 51 2.88 11.72 3.77
N TYR A 52 1.87 12.47 3.35
CA TYR A 52 0.45 12.21 3.64
C TYR A 52 -0.43 12.20 2.39
N PHE A 53 -0.01 12.89 1.32
CA PHE A 53 -0.79 13.07 0.09
C PHE A 53 -0.07 12.44 -1.12
N PRO A 54 -0.37 11.17 -1.44
CA PRO A 54 0.34 10.45 -2.50
C PRO A 54 0.04 10.94 -3.92
N GLU A 55 -1.06 11.68 -4.12
CA GLU A 55 -1.54 12.12 -5.44
C GLU A 55 -0.56 13.07 -6.16
N ARG A 56 0.14 13.92 -5.41
CA ARG A 56 1.06 14.92 -5.98
C ARG A 56 2.35 14.32 -6.51
N ASP A 57 2.82 13.24 -5.90
CA ASP A 57 4.03 12.53 -6.31
C ASP A 57 3.74 11.39 -7.29
N GLY A 58 2.50 11.29 -7.77
CA GLY A 58 2.06 10.17 -8.60
C GLY A 58 2.19 8.83 -7.88
N LYS A 59 2.04 8.82 -6.55
CA LYS A 59 2.09 7.61 -5.71
C LYS A 59 0.70 7.10 -5.32
N ALA A 60 -0.37 7.79 -5.75
CA ALA A 60 -1.73 7.40 -5.44
C ALA A 60 -2.02 6.00 -5.95
N ILE A 61 -2.50 5.13 -5.05
CA ILE A 61 -2.85 3.76 -5.40
C ILE A 61 -4.24 3.77 -6.04
N PRO A 62 -4.40 3.23 -7.26
CA PRO A 62 -5.71 3.09 -7.88
C PRO A 62 -6.65 2.20 -7.07
N ASP A 63 -7.96 2.32 -7.31
CA ASP A 63 -8.97 1.56 -6.56
C ASP A 63 -8.85 0.04 -6.77
N ASP A 64 -8.35 -0.41 -7.93
CA ASP A 64 -8.06 -1.82 -8.19
C ASP A 64 -6.71 -2.30 -7.60
N GLY A 65 -5.94 -1.38 -7.00
CA GLY A 65 -4.66 -1.59 -6.34
C GLY A 65 -3.44 -1.32 -7.23
N ALA A 66 -2.25 -1.33 -6.63
CA ALA A 66 -0.97 -1.18 -7.32
C ALA A 66 0.07 -2.17 -6.78
N TRP A 67 1.09 -2.47 -7.59
CA TRP A 67 2.32 -3.04 -7.07
C TRP A 67 3.18 -1.91 -6.55
N ILE A 68 3.72 -2.07 -5.34
CA ILE A 68 4.58 -1.08 -4.69
C ILE A 68 5.88 -1.74 -4.25
N ILE A 69 6.95 -0.96 -4.14
CA ILE A 69 8.19 -1.34 -3.48
C ILE A 69 8.24 -0.62 -2.14
N VAL A 70 8.36 -1.39 -1.07
CA VAL A 70 8.53 -0.87 0.29
C VAL A 70 9.97 -0.40 0.44
N LEU A 71 10.19 0.89 0.71
CA LEU A 71 11.53 1.47 0.79
C LEU A 71 12.14 1.39 2.17
N GLU A 72 11.31 1.40 3.21
CA GLU A 72 11.74 1.28 4.60
C GLU A 72 10.81 0.37 5.37
N GLU A 73 11.36 -0.24 6.42
CA GLU A 73 10.58 -1.07 7.32
C GLU A 73 9.59 -0.17 8.09
N PRO A 74 8.28 -0.38 7.95
CA PRO A 74 7.27 0.45 8.59
C PRO A 74 7.27 0.20 10.10
N HIS A 75 7.31 1.28 10.87
CA HIS A 75 7.39 1.22 12.33
C HIS A 75 6.00 1.12 12.97
N THR A 76 5.44 -0.09 12.98
CA THR A 76 4.10 -0.36 13.53
C THR A 76 4.13 -1.34 14.70
N GLU A 77 3.03 -1.40 15.46
CA GLU A 77 2.85 -2.40 16.54
C GLU A 77 2.91 -3.86 16.04
N MET A 78 2.82 -4.07 14.71
CA MET A 78 2.92 -5.39 14.10
C MET A 78 4.35 -5.86 13.82
N MET A 79 5.36 -4.99 14.00
CA MET A 79 6.78 -5.33 13.79
C MET A 79 7.23 -6.54 14.61
N ASP A 80 6.67 -6.73 15.80
CA ASP A 80 7.02 -7.85 16.68
C ASP A 80 6.56 -9.21 16.11
N ARG A 81 5.66 -9.21 15.12
CA ARG A 81 5.06 -10.42 14.53
C ARG A 81 5.59 -10.72 13.15
N PHE A 82 5.82 -9.69 12.33
CA PHE A 82 6.39 -9.83 11.01
C PHE A 82 7.14 -8.55 10.63
N ARG A 83 8.38 -8.71 10.16
CA ARG A 83 9.20 -7.60 9.67
C ARG A 83 9.11 -7.57 8.15
N VAL A 84 8.59 -6.48 7.60
CA VAL A 84 8.56 -6.31 6.14
C VAL A 84 9.98 -6.13 5.65
N PRO A 85 10.46 -6.97 4.71
CA PRO A 85 11.80 -6.81 4.17
C PRO A 85 11.93 -5.46 3.45
N PRO A 86 13.00 -4.69 3.65
CA PRO A 86 13.21 -3.47 2.89
C PRO A 86 13.42 -3.81 1.41
N ILE A 87 12.97 -2.90 0.53
CA ILE A 87 13.06 -3.02 -0.93
C ILE A 87 12.34 -4.29 -1.41
N SER A 88 11.26 -4.69 -0.74
CA SER A 88 10.40 -5.79 -1.22
C SER A 88 9.19 -5.26 -1.97
N MET A 89 8.72 -6.02 -2.95
CA MET A 89 7.60 -5.64 -3.80
C MET A 89 6.31 -6.36 -3.38
N TRP A 90 5.24 -5.59 -3.18
CA TRP A 90 3.96 -6.07 -2.65
C TRP A 90 2.80 -5.59 -3.52
N ARG A 91 1.73 -6.38 -3.57
CA ARG A 91 0.44 -5.88 -4.02
C ARG A 91 -0.17 -5.06 -2.88
N ALA A 92 -0.57 -3.83 -3.18
CA ALA A 92 -1.17 -2.91 -2.24
C ALA A 92 -2.51 -2.39 -2.74
N ARG A 93 -3.39 -2.06 -1.81
CA ARG A 93 -4.64 -1.34 -2.07
C ARG A 93 -4.59 0.05 -1.47
N ARG A 94 -5.41 0.94 -2.01
CA ARG A 94 -5.71 2.24 -1.41
C ARG A 94 -6.41 2.04 -0.06
N HIS A 95 -6.01 2.82 0.95
CA HIS A 95 -6.70 2.95 2.21
C HIS A 95 -6.82 4.42 2.59
N GLU A 96 -8.04 4.85 2.87
CA GLU A 96 -8.33 6.21 3.29
C GLU A 96 -8.53 6.24 4.81
N MET A 97 -7.80 7.13 5.48
CA MET A 97 -7.84 7.25 6.94
C MET A 97 -9.08 8.01 7.42
N ASN A 98 -10.22 7.34 7.40
CA ASN A 98 -11.49 8.08 7.52
C ASN A 98 -11.97 8.35 8.96
N SER A 99 -11.26 7.83 9.97
CA SER A 99 -11.55 8.04 11.39
C SER A 99 -10.56 8.97 12.09
N ALA A 100 -9.53 9.43 11.38
CA ALA A 100 -8.54 10.36 11.89
C ALA A 100 -8.22 11.36 10.78
N SER A 101 -9.24 12.13 10.40
CA SER A 101 -8.96 13.42 9.78
C SER A 101 -7.99 14.15 10.69
N PHE A 102 -6.77 14.40 10.23
CA PHE A 102 -5.78 15.04 11.07
C PHE A 102 -6.15 16.51 11.16
N THR A 103 -6.66 16.91 12.32
CA THR A 103 -6.87 18.32 12.60
C THR A 103 -5.58 18.89 13.18
N THR A 104 -4.87 19.70 12.40
CA THR A 104 -3.66 20.38 12.89
C THR A 104 -4.01 21.34 14.02
N ARG A 105 -2.99 21.83 14.74
CA ARG A 105 -3.19 22.91 15.74
C ARG A 105 -3.82 24.17 15.13
N SER A 106 -3.67 24.36 13.82
CA SER A 106 -4.27 25.44 13.04
C SER A 106 -5.72 25.16 12.61
N LYS A 107 -6.35 24.09 13.10
CA LYS A 107 -7.72 23.65 12.77
C LYS A 107 -7.92 23.24 11.30
N VAL A 108 -6.84 22.91 10.61
CA VAL A 108 -6.89 22.35 9.26
C VAL A 108 -7.18 20.87 9.38
N THR A 109 -8.21 20.39 8.72
CA THR A 109 -8.60 18.98 8.70
C THR A 109 -8.24 18.40 7.34
N PHE A 110 -7.41 17.35 7.33
CA PHE A 110 -7.04 16.66 6.09
C PHE A 110 -7.19 15.14 6.20
N TYR A 111 -7.32 14.49 5.04
CA TYR A 111 -7.64 13.08 4.90
C TYR A 111 -6.47 12.34 4.25
N PRO A 112 -5.49 11.87 5.04
CA PRO A 112 -4.35 11.19 4.45
C PRO A 112 -4.73 9.85 3.85
N GLN A 113 -4.02 9.49 2.79
CA GLN A 113 -4.12 8.19 2.16
C GLN A 113 -2.90 7.34 2.52
N GLN A 114 -3.16 6.07 2.81
CA GLN A 114 -2.16 5.04 3.07
C GLN A 114 -2.31 3.91 2.05
N ALA A 115 -1.22 3.18 1.83
CA ALA A 115 -1.27 1.90 1.16
C ALA A 115 -1.52 0.80 2.18
N VAL A 116 -2.28 -0.24 1.83
CA VAL A 116 -2.40 -1.46 2.65
C VAL A 116 -1.85 -2.64 1.92
N ILE A 117 -0.93 -3.35 2.57
CA ILE A 117 -0.40 -4.64 2.13
C ILE A 117 -0.87 -5.73 3.10
N ALA A 118 -1.14 -6.93 2.57
CA ALA A 118 -1.38 -8.09 3.41
C ALA A 118 -0.04 -8.70 3.83
N THR A 119 0.12 -9.04 5.11
CA THR A 119 1.29 -9.75 5.63
C THR A 119 0.86 -11.02 6.35
N PRO A 120 1.78 -11.96 6.65
CA PRO A 120 1.44 -13.13 7.47
C PRO A 120 0.87 -12.77 8.86
N ALA A 121 1.18 -11.58 9.36
CA ALA A 121 0.69 -11.08 10.65
C ALA A 121 -0.65 -10.33 10.56
N GLY A 122 -1.17 -10.09 9.35
CA GLY A 122 -2.36 -9.27 9.06
C GLY A 122 -2.03 -8.06 8.18
N ASP A 123 -3.01 -7.18 8.00
CA ASP A 123 -2.86 -6.00 7.16
C ASP A 123 -1.94 -4.95 7.79
N LEU A 124 -1.10 -4.36 6.96
CA LEU A 124 -0.16 -3.32 7.35
C LEU A 124 -0.36 -2.08 6.50
N HIS A 125 -0.42 -0.93 7.16
CA HIS A 125 -0.59 0.37 6.51
C HIS A 125 0.76 1.03 6.31
N LEU A 126 0.98 1.55 5.10
CA LEU A 126 2.19 2.24 4.70
C LEU A 126 1.86 3.67 4.31
N TRP A 127 2.66 4.61 4.80
CA TRP A 127 2.60 5.99 4.39
C TRP A 127 3.23 6.20 3.01
N PRO A 128 2.81 7.23 2.24
CA PRO A 128 3.38 7.57 0.93
C PRO A 128 4.92 7.70 0.87
N HIS A 129 5.58 8.01 1.98
CA HIS A 129 7.04 8.09 2.06
C HIS A 129 7.72 6.72 2.27
N GLU A 130 6.97 5.71 2.70
CA GLU A 130 7.48 4.35 2.98
C GLU A 130 7.47 3.47 1.72
N TYR A 131 6.88 3.92 0.62
CA TYR A 131 6.79 3.16 -0.63
C TYR A 131 6.94 4.00 -1.91
N VAL A 132 7.17 3.30 -3.01
CA VAL A 132 7.06 3.81 -4.39
C VAL A 132 6.26 2.83 -5.24
N MET A 133 5.55 3.32 -6.25
CA MET A 133 4.87 2.43 -7.19
C MET A 133 5.88 1.69 -8.07
N ALA A 134 5.70 0.39 -8.20
CA ALA A 134 6.45 -0.42 -9.15
C ALA A 134 5.87 -0.17 -10.55
N THR A 135 6.62 0.54 -11.40
CA THR A 135 6.18 0.85 -12.77
C THR A 135 6.26 -0.35 -13.71
N ARG A 136 7.12 -1.31 -13.40
CA ARG A 136 7.33 -2.54 -14.19
C ARG A 136 7.45 -3.75 -13.26
N PRO A 137 6.35 -4.13 -12.58
CA PRO A 137 6.38 -5.16 -11.54
C PRO A 137 6.77 -6.53 -12.11
N MET A 138 6.35 -6.86 -13.34
CA MET A 138 6.75 -8.12 -13.98
C MET A 138 8.24 -8.19 -14.26
N ASP A 139 8.85 -7.12 -14.76
CA ASP A 139 10.30 -7.08 -15.02
C ASP A 139 11.08 -7.33 -13.73
N LEU A 140 10.63 -6.74 -12.62
CA LEU A 140 11.23 -6.91 -11.29
C LEU A 140 11.00 -8.32 -10.73
N ALA A 141 9.79 -8.87 -10.87
CA ALA A 141 9.48 -10.23 -10.40
C ALA A 141 10.15 -11.33 -11.22
N SER A 142 10.54 -11.03 -12.47
CA SER A 142 11.20 -11.98 -13.37
C SER A 142 12.73 -11.94 -13.25
N ASP A 143 13.28 -11.12 -12.37
CA ASP A 143 14.72 -11.11 -12.10
C ASP A 143 15.16 -12.51 -11.60
N PRO A 144 16.23 -13.10 -12.17
CA PRO A 144 16.68 -14.44 -11.78
C PRO A 144 17.06 -14.59 -10.30
N GLU A 145 17.41 -13.48 -9.64
CA GLU A 145 17.76 -13.47 -8.23
C GLU A 145 16.60 -13.01 -7.33
N ALA A 146 15.45 -12.65 -7.90
CA ALA A 146 14.25 -12.35 -7.12
C ALA A 146 13.61 -13.63 -6.57
N GLU A 147 13.10 -13.55 -5.34
CA GLU A 147 12.39 -14.64 -4.68
C GLU A 147 10.91 -14.27 -4.51
N LEU A 148 10.04 -15.15 -4.99
CA LEU A 148 8.59 -15.01 -4.88
C LEU A 148 8.08 -15.77 -3.66
N HIS A 149 7.50 -15.05 -2.72
CA HIS A 149 6.92 -15.59 -1.49
C HIS A 149 5.41 -15.67 -1.61
N SER A 150 4.81 -16.76 -1.16
CA SER A 150 3.35 -16.89 -1.07
C SER A 150 2.85 -16.70 0.35
N LEU A 151 1.80 -15.90 0.51
CA LEU A 151 1.14 -15.69 1.81
C LEU A 151 0.07 -16.74 2.11
N GLY A 152 -0.26 -17.59 1.13
CA GLY A 152 -1.40 -18.50 1.18
C GLY A 152 -2.74 -17.76 1.03
N GLY A 153 -3.71 -18.40 0.38
CA GLY A 153 -5.00 -17.78 0.12
C GLY A 153 -5.71 -18.44 -1.05
N GLU A 154 -6.97 -18.05 -1.28
CA GLU A 154 -7.70 -18.47 -2.48
C GLU A 154 -7.07 -17.77 -3.69
N VAL A 155 -6.68 -18.59 -4.65
CA VAL A 155 -5.92 -18.16 -5.82
C VAL A 155 -6.83 -17.32 -6.71
N VAL A 156 -6.67 -15.99 -6.70
CA VAL A 156 -7.31 -15.11 -7.71
C VAL A 156 -6.44 -15.04 -8.96
N LEU A 157 -5.93 -16.19 -9.40
CA LEU A 157 -5.40 -16.34 -10.75
C LEU A 157 -6.58 -16.75 -11.62
N ASP A 158 -6.68 -16.17 -12.81
CA ASP A 158 -7.61 -16.62 -13.83
C ASP A 158 -7.33 -18.10 -14.13
N GLU A 159 -8.16 -18.99 -13.58
CA GLU A 159 -7.96 -20.44 -13.63
C GLU A 159 -7.99 -20.95 -15.07
N ASP A 160 -8.83 -20.35 -15.92
CA ASP A 160 -8.93 -20.69 -17.34
C ASP A 160 -7.64 -20.32 -18.06
N ARG A 161 -7.10 -19.13 -17.78
CA ARG A 161 -5.83 -18.68 -18.35
C ARG A 161 -4.65 -19.51 -17.83
N MET A 162 -4.67 -19.87 -16.55
CA MET A 162 -3.67 -20.76 -15.96
C MET A 162 -3.70 -22.15 -16.61
N PHE A 163 -4.89 -22.74 -16.70
CA PHE A 163 -5.08 -24.03 -17.33
C PHE A 163 -4.61 -24.00 -18.79
N TYR A 164 -4.96 -22.94 -19.52
CA TYR A 164 -4.52 -22.75 -20.90
C TYR A 164 -2.99 -22.71 -21.02
N LEU A 165 -2.30 -21.93 -20.18
CA LEU A 165 -0.83 -21.86 -20.20
C LEU A 165 -0.20 -23.21 -19.86
N GLN A 166 -0.69 -23.90 -18.83
CA GLN A 166 -0.20 -25.22 -18.44
C GLN A 166 -0.44 -26.29 -19.52
N SER A 167 -1.58 -26.23 -20.22
CA SER A 167 -1.90 -27.15 -21.32
C SER A 167 -0.91 -27.04 -22.49
N ARG A 168 -0.21 -25.91 -22.62
CA ARG A 168 0.86 -25.68 -23.59
C ARG A 168 2.24 -26.13 -23.11
N GLY A 169 2.32 -26.78 -21.95
CA GLY A 169 3.56 -27.27 -21.35
C GLY A 169 4.32 -26.21 -20.55
N ILE A 170 3.71 -25.05 -20.26
CA ILE A 170 4.33 -24.01 -19.45
C ILE A 170 4.24 -24.41 -17.97
N PRO A 171 5.36 -24.47 -17.22
CA PRO A 171 5.35 -24.75 -15.80
C PRO A 171 4.47 -23.78 -15.00
N ARG A 172 3.86 -24.24 -13.91
CA ARG A 172 2.95 -23.41 -13.08
C ARG A 172 3.63 -22.12 -12.61
N SER A 173 4.91 -22.18 -12.23
CA SER A 173 5.70 -21.04 -11.79
C SER A 173 5.84 -19.98 -12.89
N GLU A 174 6.20 -20.40 -14.10
CA GLU A 174 6.31 -19.52 -15.27
C GLU A 174 4.95 -18.93 -15.65
N ALA A 175 3.90 -19.76 -15.68
CA ALA A 175 2.57 -19.30 -16.00
C ALA A 175 2.01 -18.32 -14.95
N THR A 176 2.39 -18.47 -13.68
CA THR A 176 2.07 -17.51 -12.60
C THR A 176 2.74 -16.17 -12.86
N LEU A 177 4.00 -16.15 -13.30
CA LEU A 177 4.70 -14.92 -13.68
C LEU A 177 4.04 -14.26 -14.91
N MET A 178 3.57 -15.05 -15.88
CA MET A 178 2.92 -14.55 -17.09
C MET A 178 1.57 -13.85 -16.85
N ILE A 179 0.94 -14.08 -15.70
CA ILE A 179 -0.32 -13.44 -15.31
C ILE A 179 -0.16 -12.58 -14.05
N PHE A 180 1.09 -12.30 -13.65
CA PHE A 180 1.42 -11.62 -12.40
C PHE A 180 0.82 -10.20 -12.32
N ASP A 181 0.77 -9.49 -13.45
CA ASP A 181 0.15 -8.18 -13.58
C ASP A 181 -1.38 -8.20 -13.40
N THR A 182 -2.02 -9.33 -13.67
CA THR A 182 -3.47 -9.51 -13.52
C THR A 182 -3.91 -9.83 -12.09
N ILE A 183 -2.95 -10.08 -11.18
CA ILE A 183 -3.23 -10.43 -9.79
C ILE A 183 -3.77 -9.20 -9.06
N LYS A 184 -5.02 -9.30 -8.62
CA LYS A 184 -5.70 -8.24 -7.83
C LYS A 184 -5.74 -8.54 -6.33
N SER A 185 -5.48 -9.78 -5.93
CA SER A 185 -5.54 -10.18 -4.52
C SER A 185 -4.31 -9.70 -3.74
N LEU A 186 -4.53 -9.19 -2.53
CA LEU A 186 -3.48 -8.83 -1.58
C LEU A 186 -2.87 -10.08 -0.91
N ASP A 187 -3.66 -11.14 -0.76
CA ASP A 187 -3.29 -12.35 0.00
C ASP A 187 -2.43 -13.34 -0.80
N PHE A 188 -1.86 -12.93 -1.94
CA PHE A 188 -1.24 -13.89 -2.85
C PHE A 188 0.26 -14.02 -2.68
N VAL A 189 1.03 -12.99 -3.08
CA VAL A 189 2.48 -13.04 -3.12
C VAL A 189 3.15 -11.69 -2.86
N TYR A 190 4.39 -11.75 -2.40
CA TYR A 190 5.32 -10.63 -2.40
C TYR A 190 6.68 -11.09 -2.93
N VAL A 191 7.50 -10.15 -3.40
CA VAL A 191 8.80 -10.43 -4.00
C VAL A 191 9.90 -9.80 -3.16
N THR A 192 10.96 -10.55 -2.89
CA THR A 192 12.18 -10.05 -2.26
C THR A 192 13.35 -10.15 -3.23
N PHE A 193 14.39 -9.37 -2.98
CA PHE A 193 15.61 -9.35 -3.77
C PHE A 193 16.82 -9.71 -2.91
N PRO A 194 17.97 -10.06 -3.53
CA PRO A 194 19.17 -10.41 -2.79
C PRO A 194 19.67 -9.27 -1.90
N GLU A 195 20.32 -9.65 -0.80
CA GLU A 195 20.86 -8.70 0.19
C GLU A 195 21.80 -7.67 -0.43
N TRP A 196 22.60 -8.06 -1.43
CA TRP A 196 23.52 -7.14 -2.09
C TRP A 196 22.78 -6.02 -2.83
N LEU A 197 21.64 -6.33 -3.44
CA LEU A 197 20.80 -5.37 -4.15
C LEU A 197 20.09 -4.47 -3.14
N THR A 198 19.52 -5.04 -2.08
CA THR A 198 18.88 -4.25 -1.02
C THR A 198 19.88 -3.33 -0.31
N THR A 199 21.14 -3.77 -0.16
CA THR A 199 22.21 -2.96 0.43
C THR A 199 22.65 -1.84 -0.52
N MET A 200 22.76 -2.12 -1.82
CA MET A 200 23.13 -1.12 -2.83
C MET A 200 22.10 0.01 -2.92
N PHE A 201 20.82 -0.33 -2.82
CA PHE A 201 19.72 0.63 -2.88
C PHE A 201 19.28 1.12 -1.49
N ALA A 202 20.00 0.78 -0.42
CA ALA A 202 19.69 1.27 0.91
C ALA A 202 19.75 2.81 0.93
N GLY A 203 18.64 3.44 1.31
CA GLY A 203 18.51 4.90 1.32
C GLY A 203 18.08 5.52 -0.01
N VAL A 204 17.94 4.75 -1.09
CA VAL A 204 17.41 5.25 -2.37
C VAL A 204 15.92 5.45 -2.26
N GLY A 205 15.43 6.63 -2.65
CA GLY A 205 14.03 7.01 -2.54
C GLY A 205 13.56 7.33 -1.12
N GLN A 206 14.41 7.15 -0.11
CA GLN A 206 14.14 7.61 1.25
C GLN A 206 14.28 9.12 1.29
N ALA A 207 13.24 9.79 1.80
CA ALA A 207 13.29 11.23 2.01
C ALA A 207 14.38 11.54 3.07
N ASN A 208 15.21 12.57 2.82
CA ASN A 208 16.46 12.86 3.56
C ASN A 208 16.31 13.12 5.08
N HIS A 209 15.10 13.06 5.63
CA HIS A 209 14.75 13.52 6.98
C HIS A 209 15.32 12.67 8.12
N ARG A 210 15.88 11.48 7.83
CA ARG A 210 16.41 10.58 8.88
C ARG A 210 17.85 10.89 9.31
N LYS A 211 18.55 11.81 8.64
CA LYS A 211 19.92 12.20 9.03
C LYS A 211 20.01 13.06 10.30
N ASP A 212 18.91 13.65 10.76
CA ASP A 212 18.95 14.58 11.91
C ASP A 212 18.85 13.92 13.30
N ARG A 213 18.82 12.59 13.39
CA ARG A 213 18.75 11.89 14.69
C ARG A 213 20.01 11.13 15.13
N ARG A 214 21.14 11.29 14.43
CA ARG A 214 22.46 10.87 14.95
C ARG A 214 23.39 12.07 15.07
N GLY A 215 23.09 12.92 16.06
CA GLY A 215 23.87 14.11 16.34
C GLY A 215 23.39 14.86 17.57
N SER A 216 23.24 14.17 18.70
CA SER A 216 23.16 14.81 20.03
C SER A 216 23.42 13.76 21.11
N HIS A 217 24.67 13.80 21.62
CA HIS A 217 25.24 13.14 22.78
C HIS A 217 25.53 11.63 22.72
#